data_AF-A0A955GKT1-F1
#
_entry.id   AF-A0A955GKT1-F1
#
_cell.length_a   1.000
_cell.length_b   1.000
_cell.length_c   1.000
_cell.angle_alpha   90.00
_cell.angle_beta   90.00
_cell.angle_gamma   90.00
#
_symmetry.space_group_name_H-M   'P 1'
#
loop_
_entity.id
_entity.type
_entity.pdbx_description
1 polymer ?
#
loop_
_entity_poly.entity_id
_entity_poly.type
_entity_poly.pdbx_seq_one_letter_code
_entity_poly.pdbx_strand_id
1 'polypeptide(L)'
;MSELVKQIGAKHAKKSVVLVRSGDVVRVHQKIKEGNKERVQVFEGLVIRVDRKNSPTYRITVRKIASGVGVEKGFMMHSPSIVKVEVVKRSKVRRNYLTYIRELTGKSARLSSVDFDQIAVNTVEEDVVVAEEQAEDSASDDVDTTDTADSQAA
;
A
#
# COMPACT_ATOMS: atom_id res chain seq x y z
N MET A 1 5.96 -20.08 19.55
CA MET A 1 5.68 -20.33 18.13
C MET A 1 6.84 -21.14 17.58
N SER A 2 6.58 -22.31 17.01
CA SER A 2 7.63 -23.21 16.54
C SER A 2 8.49 -22.56 15.46
N GLU A 3 9.79 -22.84 15.48
CA GLU A 3 10.80 -22.35 14.53
C GLU A 3 10.35 -22.51 13.07
N LEU A 4 9.77 -23.67 12.78
CA LEU A 4 9.32 -24.10 11.45
C LEU A 4 8.19 -23.20 10.89
N VAL A 5 7.25 -22.80 11.75
CA VAL A 5 6.14 -21.92 11.35
C VAL A 5 6.65 -20.51 11.02
N LYS A 6 7.67 -20.03 11.73
CA LYS A 6 8.29 -18.73 11.42
C LYS A 6 8.99 -18.76 10.07
N GLN A 7 9.74 -19.83 9.78
CA GLN A 7 10.44 -19.99 8.49
C GLN A 7 9.47 -20.04 7.31
N ILE A 8 8.37 -20.81 7.42
CA ILE A 8 7.35 -20.85 6.38
C ILE A 8 6.67 -19.49 6.22
N GLY A 9 6.32 -18.82 7.32
CA GLY A 9 5.71 -17.50 7.28
C GLY A 9 6.58 -16.43 6.62
N ALA A 10 7.89 -16.45 6.89
CA ALA A 10 8.85 -15.51 6.30
C ALA A 10 8.93 -15.64 4.77
N LYS A 11 8.79 -16.85 4.21
CA LYS A 11 8.81 -17.06 2.75
C LYS A 11 7.67 -16.36 2.01
N HIS A 12 6.55 -16.12 2.69
CA HIS A 12 5.36 -15.51 2.09
C HIS A 12 5.17 -14.04 2.50
N ALA A 13 6.06 -13.50 3.32
CA ALA A 13 6.01 -12.10 3.71
C ALA A 13 6.67 -11.23 2.63
N LYS A 14 6.00 -10.14 2.22
CA LYS A 14 6.64 -9.05 1.47
C LYS A 14 7.82 -8.46 2.26
N LYS A 15 8.88 -8.03 1.58
CA LYS A 15 10.11 -7.53 2.21
C LYS A 15 9.84 -6.30 3.07
N SER A 16 9.07 -5.36 2.53
CA SER A 16 8.69 -4.14 3.22
C SER A 16 7.22 -3.78 2.96
N VAL A 17 6.62 -3.11 3.95
CA VAL A 17 5.20 -2.76 3.95
C VAL A 17 5.03 -1.38 4.58
N VAL A 18 4.17 -0.55 3.98
CA VAL A 18 3.82 0.77 4.51
C VAL A 18 3.35 0.68 5.96
N LEU A 19 3.88 1.59 6.79
CA LEU A 19 3.61 1.62 8.22
C LEU A 19 2.27 2.29 8.53
N VAL A 20 1.20 1.51 8.48
CA VAL A 20 -0.16 1.98 8.75
C VAL A 20 -0.48 1.96 10.25
N ARG A 21 -1.20 2.99 10.73
CA ARG A 21 -1.69 3.11 12.11
C ARG A 21 -3.22 3.20 12.15
N SER A 22 -3.82 2.86 13.29
CA SER A 22 -5.24 3.11 13.51
C SER A 22 -5.51 4.62 13.46
N GLY A 23 -6.61 5.02 12.83
CA GLY A 23 -6.95 6.43 12.60
C GLY A 23 -6.35 7.04 11.33
N ASP A 24 -5.48 6.32 10.63
CA ASP A 24 -5.03 6.71 9.29
C ASP A 24 -6.16 6.51 8.27
N VAL A 25 -6.22 7.36 7.25
CA VAL A 25 -7.01 7.16 6.04
C VAL A 25 -6.07 6.62 4.98
N VAL A 26 -6.43 5.47 4.41
CA VAL A 26 -5.60 4.74 3.46
C VAL A 26 -6.34 4.50 2.17
N ARG A 27 -5.60 4.49 1.05
CA ARG A 27 -6.01 3.97 -0.25
C ARG A 27 -5.36 2.62 -0.46
N VAL A 28 -6.19 1.58 -0.53
CA VAL A 28 -5.73 0.22 -0.81
C VAL A 28 -6.06 -0.12 -2.26
N HIS A 29 -5.03 -0.37 -3.06
CA HIS A 29 -5.14 -0.79 -4.45
C HIS A 29 -5.22 -2.31 -4.48
N GLN A 30 -6.42 -2.85 -4.67
CA GLN A 30 -6.66 -4.28 -4.73
C GLN A 30 -6.83 -4.75 -6.17
N LYS A 31 -6.06 -5.75 -6.56
CA LYS A 31 -6.25 -6.51 -7.79
C LYS A 31 -7.44 -7.47 -7.62
N ILE A 32 -8.45 -7.31 -8.47
CA ILE A 32 -9.63 -8.16 -8.51
C ILE A 32 -9.67 -8.84 -9.88
N LYS A 33 -9.83 -10.16 -9.87
CA LYS A 33 -9.95 -11.00 -11.05
C LYS A 33 -11.41 -11.41 -11.24
N GLU A 34 -12.01 -11.01 -12.35
CA GLU A 34 -13.37 -11.36 -12.74
C GLU A 34 -13.28 -12.21 -14.01
N GLY A 35 -13.25 -13.54 -13.82
CA GLY A 35 -12.99 -14.49 -14.90
C GLY A 35 -11.59 -14.31 -15.49
N ASN A 36 -11.53 -13.90 -16.76
CA ASN A 36 -10.27 -13.67 -17.48
C ASN A 36 -9.77 -12.21 -17.40
N LYS A 37 -10.58 -11.28 -16.88
CA LYS A 37 -10.20 -9.86 -16.78
C LYS A 37 -9.68 -9.54 -15.39
N GLU A 38 -8.65 -8.71 -15.33
CA GLU A 38 -8.07 -8.21 -14.09
C GLU A 38 -8.23 -6.70 -14.04
N ARG A 39 -8.69 -6.17 -12.90
CA ARG A 39 -8.80 -4.73 -12.65
C ARG A 39 -8.26 -4.37 -11.28
N VAL A 40 -7.72 -3.17 -11.15
CA VAL A 40 -7.31 -2.62 -9.85
C VAL A 40 -8.44 -1.77 -9.30
N GLN A 41 -9.01 -2.19 -8.18
CA GLN A 41 -10.01 -1.43 -7.45
C GLN A 41 -9.38 -0.73 -6.26
N VAL A 42 -9.62 0.58 -6.14
CA VAL A 42 -9.16 1.37 -5.00
C VAL A 42 -10.23 1.39 -3.92
N PHE A 43 -9.84 1.04 -2.70
CA PHE A 43 -10.66 1.19 -1.51
C PHE A 43 -10.04 2.23 -0.59
N GLU A 44 -10.67 3.41 -0.54
CA GLU A 44 -10.26 4.51 0.34
C GLU A 44 -11.13 4.54 1.60
N GLY A 45 -10.51 4.52 2.78
CA GLY A 45 -11.25 4.64 4.03
C GLY A 45 -10.38 4.75 5.26
N LEU A 46 -11.04 4.82 6.42
CA LEU A 46 -10.40 4.97 7.72
C LEU A 46 -10.01 3.61 8.30
N VAL A 47 -8.77 3.49 8.75
CA VAL A 47 -8.25 2.30 9.41
C VAL A 47 -8.77 2.25 10.84
N ILE A 48 -9.74 1.36 11.08
CA ILE A 48 -10.33 1.20 12.42
C ILE A 48 -9.51 0.28 13.31
N ARG A 49 -8.74 -0.64 12.71
CA ARG A 49 -8.00 -1.69 13.42
C ARG A 49 -6.76 -2.08 12.66
N VAL A 50 -5.66 -2.24 13.40
CA VAL A 50 -4.39 -2.77 12.92
C VAL A 50 -4.05 -3.97 13.77
N ASP A 51 -3.95 -5.15 13.17
CA ASP A 51 -3.70 -6.42 13.84
C ASP A 51 -2.35 -7.00 13.45
N ARG A 52 -1.57 -7.45 14.43
CA ARG A 52 -0.37 -8.28 14.21
C ARG A 52 0.66 -7.65 13.24
N LYS A 53 1.00 -6.38 13.47
CA LYS A 53 1.88 -5.55 12.62
C LYS A 53 3.21 -6.18 12.21
N ASN A 54 3.80 -7.04 13.05
CA ASN A 54 5.10 -7.68 12.81
C ASN A 54 4.95 -9.19 12.51
N SER A 55 3.84 -9.60 11.91
CA SER A 55 3.54 -10.99 11.61
C SER A 55 3.26 -11.16 10.12
N PRO A 56 3.53 -12.33 9.51
CA PRO A 56 3.04 -12.65 8.16
C PRO A 56 1.51 -12.55 8.04
N THR A 57 0.79 -12.60 9.17
CA THR A 57 -0.66 -12.41 9.26
C THR A 57 -1.06 -10.95 9.49
N TYR A 58 -0.19 -9.98 9.20
CA TYR A 58 -0.44 -8.56 9.36
C TYR A 58 -1.69 -8.15 8.56
N ARG A 59 -2.69 -7.63 9.29
CA ARG A 59 -3.98 -7.23 8.73
C ARG A 59 -4.38 -5.83 9.19
N ILE A 60 -4.98 -5.08 8.28
CA ILE A 60 -5.66 -3.83 8.59
C ILE A 60 -7.16 -3.96 8.28
N THR A 61 -8.00 -3.30 9.06
CA THR A 61 -9.43 -3.19 8.76
C THR A 61 -9.75 -1.74 8.41
N VAL A 62 -10.25 -1.53 7.21
CA VAL A 62 -10.56 -0.22 6.66
C VAL A 62 -12.09 -0.07 6.56
N ARG A 63 -12.61 1.05 7.04
CA ARG A 63 -14.04 1.40 7.05
C ARG A 63 -14.28 2.59 6.13
N LYS A 64 -15.30 2.49 5.28
CA LYS A 64 -15.81 3.56 4.42
C LYS A 64 -17.33 3.57 4.46
N ILE A 65 -17.96 4.73 4.36
CA ILE A 65 -19.39 4.82 4.03
C ILE A 65 -19.48 4.89 2.51
N ALA A 66 -20.02 3.86 1.88
CA ALA A 66 -20.23 3.78 0.44
C ALA A 66 -21.74 3.75 0.17
N SER A 67 -22.23 4.71 -0.62
CA SER A 67 -23.65 4.81 -0.98
C SER A 67 -24.61 4.75 0.22
N GLY A 68 -24.26 5.44 1.32
CA GLY A 68 -25.05 5.46 2.55
C GLY A 68 -24.91 4.24 3.46
N VAL A 69 -24.19 3.19 3.03
CA VAL A 69 -23.98 1.96 3.82
C VAL A 69 -22.53 1.92 4.33
N GLY A 70 -22.36 1.59 5.62
CA GLY A 70 -21.05 1.39 6.22
C GLY A 70 -20.42 0.07 5.76
N VAL A 71 -19.36 0.15 4.96
CA VAL A 71 -18.60 -1.00 4.46
C VAL A 71 -17.29 -1.10 5.22
N GLU A 72 -17.02 -2.27 5.80
CA GLU A 72 -15.74 -2.61 6.42
C GLU A 72 -15.06 -3.73 5.64
N LYS A 73 -13.77 -3.57 5.38
CA LYS A 73 -12.98 -4.56 4.65
C LYS A 73 -11.65 -4.82 5.36
N GLY A 74 -11.36 -6.09 5.58
CA GLY A 74 -10.07 -6.55 6.10
C GLY A 74 -9.10 -6.80 4.95
N PHE A 75 -7.89 -6.25 5.06
CA PHE A 75 -6.82 -6.41 4.08
C PHE A 75 -5.60 -7.03 4.76
N MET A 76 -5.11 -8.14 4.20
CA MET A 76 -3.84 -8.76 4.61
C MET A 76 -2.70 -8.09 3.85
N MET A 77 -1.79 -7.43 4.55
CA MET A 77 -0.82 -6.53 3.95
C MET A 77 0.21 -7.25 3.07
N HIS A 78 0.54 -8.50 3.41
CA HIS A 78 1.43 -9.35 2.62
C HIS A 78 0.71 -10.11 1.49
N SER A 79 -0.60 -9.90 1.28
CA SER A 79 -1.34 -10.58 0.22
C SER A 79 -0.89 -10.11 -1.18
N PRO A 80 -0.74 -11.03 -2.15
CA PRO A 80 -0.44 -10.67 -3.55
C PRO A 80 -1.59 -9.95 -4.24
N SER A 81 -2.81 -10.04 -3.71
CA SER A 81 -3.96 -9.31 -4.25
C SER A 81 -3.88 -7.81 -3.98
N ILE A 82 -2.99 -7.35 -3.10
CA ILE A 82 -2.78 -5.93 -2.80
C ILE A 82 -1.55 -5.45 -3.58
N VAL A 83 -1.78 -4.53 -4.51
CA VAL A 83 -0.73 -3.94 -5.35
C VAL A 83 0.01 -2.86 -4.57
N LYS A 84 -0.73 -1.90 -4.02
CA LYS A 84 -0.17 -0.74 -3.32
C LYS A 84 -1.08 -0.33 -2.15
N VAL A 85 -0.47 0.19 -1.09
CA VAL A 85 -1.18 0.83 0.02
C VAL A 85 -0.59 2.22 0.22
N GLU A 86 -1.43 3.24 0.21
CA GLU A 86 -1.00 4.62 0.41
C GLU A 86 -1.72 5.22 1.62
N VAL A 87 -0.97 5.90 2.49
CA VAL A 87 -1.54 6.71 3.57
C VAL A 87 -1.81 8.11 3.02
N VAL A 88 -3.08 8.51 3.06
CA VAL A 88 -3.56 9.81 2.58
C VAL A 88 -3.59 10.83 3.71
N LYS A 89 -4.06 10.41 4.89
CA LYS A 89 -4.24 11.30 6.03
C LYS A 89 -3.96 10.55 7.33
N ARG A 90 -3.31 11.21 8.28
CA ARG A 90 -3.14 10.71 9.65
C ARG A 90 -4.04 11.48 10.60
N SER A 91 -4.70 10.75 11.50
CA SER A 91 -5.57 11.36 12.50
C SER A 91 -5.12 10.99 13.91
N LYS A 92 -5.30 11.92 14.87
CA LYS A 92 -4.98 11.67 16.27
C LYS A 92 -6.05 10.79 16.89
N VAL A 93 -5.66 9.59 17.31
CA VAL A 93 -6.54 8.68 18.05
C VAL A 93 -5.84 8.16 19.29
N ARG A 94 -6.63 7.83 20.31
CA ARG A 94 -6.14 7.29 21.59
C ARG A 94 -6.32 5.78 21.71
N ARG A 95 -7.13 5.16 20.85
CA ARG A 95 -7.46 3.73 20.90
C ARG A 95 -6.87 3.02 19.69
N ASN A 96 -6.38 1.79 19.88
CA ASN A 96 -5.87 0.95 18.81
C ASN A 96 -7.00 0.32 17.97
N TYR A 97 -8.19 0.14 18.56
CA TYR A 97 -9.38 -0.33 17.87
C TYR A 97 -10.51 0.70 18.01
N LEU A 98 -10.91 1.27 16.88
CA LEU A 98 -11.88 2.37 16.78
C LEU A 98 -13.30 1.85 16.55
N THR A 99 -13.76 0.92 17.38
CA THR A 99 -15.13 0.35 17.28
C THR A 99 -16.22 1.41 17.34
N TYR A 100 -16.01 2.45 18.15
CA TYR A 100 -16.96 3.54 18.36
C TYR A 100 -17.31 4.31 17.07
N ILE A 101 -16.43 4.30 16.05
CA ILE A 101 -16.71 4.94 14.75
C ILE A 101 -17.87 4.27 14.00
N ARG A 102 -18.27 3.06 14.40
CA ARG A 102 -19.42 2.37 13.80
C ARG A 102 -20.75 3.04 14.09
N GLU A 103 -20.87 3.61 15.28
CA GLU A 103 -22.09 4.24 15.80
C GLU A 103 -22.15 5.74 15.46
N LEU A 104 -21.01 6.35 15.15
CA LEU A 104 -20.91 7.77 14.83
C LEU A 104 -21.14 8.06 13.35
N THR A 105 -21.79 9.18 13.05
CA THR A 105 -22.07 9.64 11.68
C THR A 105 -21.89 11.15 11.53
N GLY A 106 -21.64 11.61 10.31
CA GLY A 106 -21.52 13.04 10.00
C GLY A 106 -20.38 13.74 10.76
N LYS A 107 -20.70 14.80 11.50
CA LYS A 107 -19.71 15.63 12.19
C LYS A 107 -19.05 14.92 13.37
N SER A 108 -19.77 14.03 14.06
CA SER A 108 -19.24 13.34 15.25
C SER A 108 -18.18 12.28 14.90
N ALA A 109 -18.22 11.74 13.68
CA ALA A 109 -17.23 10.78 13.18
C ALA A 109 -15.91 11.44 12.73
N ARG A 110 -15.83 12.78 12.69
CA ARG A 110 -14.62 13.48 12.23
C ARG A 110 -13.53 13.39 13.29
N LEU A 111 -12.35 12.95 12.87
CA LEU A 111 -11.14 12.92 13.70
C LEU A 111 -10.26 14.13 13.41
N SER A 112 -9.49 14.56 14.42
CA SER A 112 -8.49 15.61 14.26
C SER A 112 -7.32 15.12 13.42
N SER A 113 -6.94 15.91 12.41
CA SER A 113 -5.75 15.65 11.59
C SER A 113 -4.47 15.91 12.38
N VAL A 114 -3.42 15.18 12.01
CA VAL A 114 -2.06 15.44 12.46
C VAL A 114 -1.19 15.50 11.22
N ASP A 115 -0.28 16.48 11.18
CA ASP A 115 0.68 16.60 10.08
C ASP A 115 1.67 15.43 10.15
N PHE A 116 1.99 14.88 8.98
CA PHE A 116 2.93 13.78 8.86
C PHE A 116 3.59 13.84 7.48
N ASP A 117 4.83 13.37 7.41
CA ASP A 117 5.53 13.26 6.14
C ASP A 117 4.95 12.11 5.31
N GLN A 118 4.17 12.48 4.30
CA GLN A 118 3.51 11.53 3.42
C GLN A 118 4.52 10.76 2.56
N ILE A 119 5.60 11.43 2.11
CA ILE A 119 6.67 10.82 1.32
C ILE A 119 7.36 9.71 2.13
N ALA A 120 7.86 10.06 3.32
CA ALA A 120 8.57 9.10 4.18
C ALA A 120 7.73 7.88 4.59
N VAL A 121 6.40 8.02 4.69
CA VAL A 121 5.51 6.91 5.07
C VAL A 121 5.15 6.03 3.88
N ASN A 122 5.00 6.60 2.68
CA ASN A 122 4.52 5.89 1.51
C ASN A 122 5.65 5.34 0.62
N THR A 123 6.86 5.88 0.72
CA THR A 123 8.04 5.33 0.03
C THR A 123 8.45 4.04 0.71
N VAL A 124 8.30 2.93 0.00
CA VAL A 124 8.73 1.59 0.45
C VAL A 124 10.08 1.30 -0.22
N GLU A 125 10.99 0.63 0.48
CA GLU A 125 12.35 0.33 -0.04
C GLU A 125 12.33 -0.31 -1.43
N GLU A 126 11.33 -1.14 -1.74
CA GLU A 126 11.15 -1.76 -3.07
C GLU A 126 10.98 -0.73 -4.21
N ASP A 127 10.36 0.42 -3.96
CA ASP A 127 10.21 1.48 -4.97
C ASP A 127 11.53 2.21 -5.24
N VAL A 128 12.45 2.23 -4.25
CA VAL A 128 13.77 2.87 -4.38
C VAL A 128 14.70 2.01 -5.22
N VAL A 129 14.70 0.68 -5.00
CA VAL A 129 15.53 -0.24 -5.80
C VAL A 129 15.08 -0.29 -7.26
N VAL A 130 13.77 -0.29 -7.51
CA VAL A 130 13.22 -0.25 -8.89
C VAL A 130 13.53 1.10 -9.56
N ALA A 131 13.52 2.20 -8.81
CA ALA A 131 13.90 3.51 -9.34
C ALA A 131 15.39 3.63 -9.66
N GLU A 132 16.26 3.01 -8.85
CA GLU A 132 17.70 2.91 -9.13
C GLU A 132 17.98 2.02 -10.35
N GLU A 133 17.36 0.84 -10.44
CA GLU A 133 17.52 -0.06 -11.61
C GLU A 133 17.03 0.60 -12.92
N GLN A 134 15.91 1.34 -12.89
CA GLN A 134 15.41 2.05 -14.09
C GLN A 134 16.28 3.25 -14.51
N ALA A 135 16.99 3.87 -13.57
CA ALA A 135 17.94 4.93 -13.86
C ALA A 135 19.22 4.39 -14.52
N GLU A 136 19.60 3.15 -14.21
CA GLU A 136 20.73 2.47 -14.85
C GLU A 136 20.40 1.97 -16.27
N ASP A 137 19.19 1.43 -16.50
CA ASP A 137 18.77 0.97 -17.83
C ASP A 137 18.63 2.13 -18.83
N SER A 138 18.10 3.28 -18.40
CA SER A 138 17.94 4.46 -19.27
C SER A 138 19.26 5.16 -19.65
N ALA A 139 20.34 4.94 -18.89
CA ALA A 139 21.67 5.44 -19.24
C ALA A 139 22.40 4.57 -20.29
N SER A 140 21.87 3.38 -20.60
CA SER A 140 22.47 2.43 -21.55
C SER A 140 21.91 2.53 -22.98
N ASP A 141 20.72 3.12 -23.16
CA ASP A 141 20.05 3.23 -24.47
C ASP A 141 20.47 4.46 -25.31
N ASP A 142 21.23 5.42 -24.76
CA ASP A 142 21.62 6.68 -25.45
C ASP A 142 22.99 6.61 -26.19
N VAL A 143 23.62 5.43 -26.32
CA VAL A 143 24.96 5.31 -26.94
C VAL A 143 24.94 4.82 -28.41
N ASP A 144 23.81 4.33 -28.94
CA ASP A 144 23.82 3.57 -30.21
C ASP A 144 23.11 4.25 -31.41
N THR A 145 23.19 5.58 -31.56
CA THR A 145 22.67 6.26 -32.78
C THR A 145 23.60 7.33 -33.38
N THR A 146 24.91 7.09 -33.37
CA THR A 146 25.86 7.88 -34.18
C THR A 146 26.95 7.00 -34.79
N ASP A 147 26.60 6.05 -35.65
CA ASP A 147 27.59 5.48 -36.57
C ASP A 147 26.96 4.79 -37.81
N THR A 148 26.24 5.53 -38.65
CA THR A 148 26.01 5.11 -40.06
C THR A 148 25.76 6.32 -40.96
N ALA A 149 26.78 7.15 -41.18
CA ALA A 149 26.76 8.14 -42.25
C ALA A 149 28.19 8.53 -42.67
N ASP A 150 29.01 7.58 -43.12
CA ASP A 150 30.07 7.87 -44.10
C ASP A 150 30.65 6.57 -44.68
N SER A 151 30.07 6.09 -45.78
CA SER A 151 30.76 5.13 -46.67
C SER A 151 30.18 5.14 -48.09
N GLN A 152 30.05 6.32 -48.71
CA GLN A 152 29.97 6.44 -50.17
C GLN A 152 30.70 7.69 -50.65
N ALA A 153 32.02 7.58 -50.79
CA ALA A 153 32.82 8.45 -51.66
C ALA A 153 34.15 7.77 -52.03
N ALA A 154 34.13 6.93 -53.07
CA ALA A 154 35.24 6.62 -53.96
C ALA A 154 34.73 5.85 -55.18
#